data_AF-A0A210QE53-F1
#
_entry.id   AF-A0A210QE53-F1
#
_cell.length_a   1.000
_cell.length_b   1.000
_cell.length_c   1.000
_cell.angle_alpha   90.00
_cell.angle_beta   90.00
_cell.angle_gamma   90.00
#
_symmetry.space_group_name_H-M   'P 1'
#
loop_
_entity.id
_entity.type
_entity.pdbx_description
1 polymer ?
#
loop_
_entity_poly.entity_id
_entity_poly.type
_entity_poly.pdbx_seq_one_letter_code
_entity_poly.pdbx_strand_id
1 'polypeptide(L)'
;MVYKSWLLRPVVDGMVYKCRLLRPVVDGMVYKCWLLRPVVDDMIYKCWLLRPVVDGTMYKCWLLRPVVDGMVFKSWLLRPVVDGMVYKYWLLRPVVEDMVYKCWSLRPVVDGMVYKCWSLRSVVDGMVFKSWLLRTVVDGMVHKSWLLRPVVDGTMYKCWLLRPAVDGMVYKSCLLSPVVDGIVYKCWSLRPVVDGMVYKSCLLSPVVDGIVYKCWSLRPVVDGMVYKSSLLRPVVDGMVY
;
A
#
# COMPACT_ATOMS: atom_id res chain seq x y z
N MET A 1 -19.91 -1.86 36.30
CA MET A 1 -19.08 -3.02 35.88
C MET A 1 -19.97 -4.23 35.64
N VAL A 2 -19.88 -4.85 34.46
CA VAL A 2 -20.60 -6.07 34.09
C VAL A 2 -19.62 -7.23 34.01
N TYR A 3 -19.91 -8.33 34.71
CA TYR A 3 -18.98 -9.45 34.89
C TYR A 3 -19.66 -10.79 34.65
N LYS A 4 -19.02 -11.67 33.86
CA LYS A 4 -19.46 -13.05 33.58
C LYS A 4 -20.95 -13.17 33.22
N SER A 5 -21.45 -12.25 32.42
CA SER A 5 -22.87 -12.20 32.09
C SER A 5 -23.14 -12.59 30.65
N TRP A 6 -24.39 -12.99 30.45
CA TRP A 6 -25.03 -13.12 29.15
C TRP A 6 -26.22 -12.19 29.12
N LEU A 7 -26.13 -11.12 28.32
CA LEU A 7 -27.19 -10.12 28.23
C LEU A 7 -27.52 -9.82 26.77
N LEU A 8 -28.81 -9.52 26.58
CA LEU A 8 -29.36 -8.97 25.35
C LEU A 8 -29.45 -7.46 25.53
N ARG A 9 -28.76 -6.70 24.68
CA ARG A 9 -28.79 -5.24 24.62
C ARG A 9 -28.49 -4.49 25.93
N PRO A 10 -27.44 -4.85 26.69
CA PRO A 10 -27.07 -4.04 27.85
C PRO A 10 -26.48 -2.69 27.40
N VAL A 11 -26.78 -1.64 28.16
CA VAL A 11 -26.06 -0.37 28.12
C VAL A 11 -25.15 -0.34 29.34
N VAL A 12 -23.87 -0.12 29.14
CA VAL A 12 -22.86 -0.16 30.21
C VAL A 12 -21.99 1.07 30.10
N ASP A 13 -21.95 1.83 31.18
CA ASP A 13 -20.90 2.80 31.46
C ASP A 13 -19.85 2.13 32.36
N GLY A 14 -18.61 2.08 31.87
CA GLY A 14 -17.45 1.50 32.51
C GLY A 14 -17.06 0.11 32.00
N MET A 15 -16.76 -0.81 32.91
CA MET A 15 -16.03 -2.05 32.59
C MET A 15 -16.93 -3.24 32.25
N VAL A 16 -16.68 -3.91 31.12
CA VAL A 16 -17.28 -5.20 30.74
C VAL A 16 -16.21 -6.30 30.70
N TYR A 17 -16.36 -7.34 31.51
CA TYR A 17 -15.34 -8.37 31.69
C TYR A 17 -15.89 -9.80 31.54
N LYS A 18 -15.26 -10.60 30.67
CA LYS A 18 -15.62 -12.02 30.43
C LYS A 18 -17.10 -12.24 30.13
N CYS A 19 -17.71 -11.35 29.36
CA CYS A 19 -19.13 -11.43 29.02
C CYS A 19 -19.34 -11.97 27.59
N ARG A 20 -20.55 -12.49 27.34
CA ARG A 20 -21.03 -12.78 25.99
C ARG A 20 -22.32 -12.01 25.74
N LEU A 21 -22.25 -10.99 24.89
CA LEU A 21 -23.33 -10.02 24.75
C LEU A 21 -23.81 -9.93 23.31
N LEU A 22 -25.11 -9.69 23.14
CA LEU A 22 -25.72 -9.36 21.87
C LEU A 22 -26.12 -7.89 21.87
N ARG A 23 -25.59 -7.11 20.93
CA ARG A 23 -25.86 -5.68 20.74
C ARG A 23 -25.65 -4.81 21.99
N PRO A 24 -24.54 -4.96 22.73
CA PRO A 24 -24.27 -4.05 23.84
C PRO A 24 -23.90 -2.65 23.32
N VAL A 25 -24.19 -1.64 24.13
CA VAL A 25 -23.60 -0.30 24.02
C VAL A 25 -22.69 -0.13 25.23
N VAL A 26 -21.41 0.10 25.01
CA VAL A 26 -20.41 0.25 26.07
C VAL A 26 -19.70 1.57 25.88
N ASP A 27 -19.76 2.43 26.88
CA ASP A 27 -18.85 3.55 27.04
C ASP A 27 -17.80 3.12 28.07
N GLY A 28 -16.57 2.86 27.64
CA GLY A 28 -15.50 2.33 28.47
C GLY A 28 -14.98 0.97 28.02
N MET A 29 -14.40 0.21 28.95
CA MET A 29 -13.50 -0.87 28.55
C MET A 29 -14.13 -2.26 28.47
N VAL A 30 -13.86 -2.93 27.35
CA VAL A 30 -14.27 -4.31 27.10
C VAL A 30 -13.08 -5.25 27.13
N TYR A 31 -13.10 -6.22 28.04
CA TYR A 31 -12.00 -7.16 28.26
C TYR A 31 -12.43 -8.62 28.17
N LYS A 32 -11.76 -9.41 27.31
CA LYS A 32 -11.98 -10.86 27.14
C LYS A 32 -13.45 -11.25 26.87
N CYS A 33 -14.12 -10.48 26.02
CA CYS A 33 -15.54 -10.71 25.72
C CYS A 33 -15.76 -11.31 24.34
N TRP A 34 -16.94 -11.91 24.17
CA TRP A 34 -17.51 -12.32 22.89
C TRP A 34 -18.74 -11.46 22.59
N LEU A 35 -18.65 -10.56 21.62
CA LEU A 35 -19.73 -9.62 21.34
C LEU A 35 -20.23 -9.75 19.91
N LEU A 36 -21.55 -9.74 19.75
CA LEU A 36 -22.21 -9.66 18.45
C LEU A 36 -22.86 -8.29 18.29
N ARG A 37 -22.41 -7.53 17.30
CA ARG A 37 -22.85 -6.17 16.98
C ARG A 37 -22.72 -5.15 18.13
N PRO A 38 -21.58 -5.09 18.86
CA PRO A 38 -21.42 -4.07 19.88
C PRO A 38 -21.20 -2.68 19.29
N VAL A 39 -21.60 -1.67 20.05
CA VAL A 39 -21.10 -0.29 19.92
C VAL A 39 -20.21 -0.04 21.12
N VAL A 40 -18.95 0.31 20.90
CA VAL A 40 -18.00 0.59 21.98
C VAL A 40 -17.35 1.93 21.72
N ASP A 41 -17.37 2.79 22.72
CA ASP A 41 -16.51 3.96 22.82
C ASP A 41 -15.40 3.62 23.84
N ASP A 42 -14.17 4.07 23.61
CA ASP A 42 -12.94 3.80 24.39
C ASP A 42 -12.13 2.55 24.00
N MET A 43 -12.05 1.51 24.85
CA MET A 43 -11.01 0.45 24.72
C MET A 43 -11.54 -0.98 24.63
N ILE A 44 -11.01 -1.75 23.69
CA ILE A 44 -11.27 -3.19 23.55
C ILE A 44 -9.99 -4.01 23.62
N TYR A 45 -9.95 -4.99 24.53
CA TYR A 45 -8.80 -5.84 24.74
C TYR A 45 -9.13 -7.34 24.74
N LYS A 46 -8.46 -8.09 23.85
CA LYS A 46 -8.56 -9.57 23.74
C LYS A 46 -9.99 -10.07 23.52
N CYS A 47 -10.75 -9.41 22.64
CA CYS A 47 -12.14 -9.75 22.39
C CYS A 47 -12.34 -10.42 21.02
N TRP A 48 -13.43 -11.17 20.91
CA TRP A 48 -13.97 -11.68 19.66
C TRP A 48 -15.22 -10.89 19.32
N LEU A 49 -15.20 -10.13 18.22
CA LEU A 49 -16.33 -9.29 17.83
C LEU A 49 -16.79 -9.59 16.41
N LEU A 50 -18.11 -9.69 16.27
CA LEU A 50 -18.77 -9.80 14.98
C LEU A 50 -19.56 -8.52 14.70
N ARG A 51 -19.17 -7.79 13.65
CA ARG A 51 -19.74 -6.50 13.24
C ARG A 51 -19.74 -5.41 14.33
N PRO A 52 -18.62 -5.15 15.02
CA PRO A 52 -18.54 -4.04 15.97
C PRO A 52 -18.51 -2.69 15.26
N VAL A 53 -19.03 -1.67 15.93
CA VAL A 53 -18.72 -0.26 15.70
C VAL A 53 -17.90 0.20 16.89
N VAL A 54 -16.71 0.74 16.63
CA VAL A 54 -15.78 1.14 17.69
C VAL A 54 -15.28 2.54 17.38
N ASP A 55 -15.43 3.43 18.35
CA ASP A 55 -14.65 4.66 18.43
C ASP A 55 -13.59 4.44 19.52
N GLY A 56 -12.31 4.57 19.16
CA GLY A 56 -11.20 4.40 20.09
C GLY A 56 -10.22 3.30 19.73
N THR A 57 -9.79 2.51 20.72
CA THR A 57 -8.62 1.63 20.58
C THR A 57 -8.92 0.14 20.74
N MET A 58 -8.36 -0.67 19.84
CA MET A 58 -8.50 -2.12 19.86
C MET A 58 -7.15 -2.82 19.96
N TYR A 59 -7.05 -3.80 20.85
CA TYR A 59 -5.81 -4.55 21.07
C TYR A 59 -6.04 -6.05 21.16
N LYS A 60 -5.32 -6.83 20.32
CA LYS A 60 -5.37 -8.30 20.28
C LYS A 60 -6.79 -8.87 20.06
N CYS A 61 -7.57 -8.22 19.20
CA CYS A 61 -8.94 -8.64 18.88
C CYS A 61 -9.01 -9.54 17.63
N TRP A 62 -10.05 -10.36 17.58
CA TRP A 62 -10.50 -11.08 16.39
C TRP A 62 -11.80 -10.45 15.91
N LEU A 63 -11.79 -9.98 14.65
CA LEU A 63 -12.80 -9.07 14.17
C LEU A 63 -13.33 -9.50 12.80
N LEU A 64 -14.64 -9.63 12.70
CA LEU A 64 -15.32 -9.87 11.44
C LEU A 64 -16.22 -8.70 11.10
N ARG A 65 -15.89 -7.98 10.02
CA ARG A 65 -16.56 -6.77 9.53
C ARG A 65 -16.64 -5.63 10.57
N PRO A 66 -15.53 -5.24 11.23
CA PRO A 66 -15.54 -4.08 12.11
C PRO A 66 -15.64 -2.77 11.31
N VAL A 67 -16.28 -1.76 11.91
CA VAL A 67 -16.13 -0.34 11.58
C VAL A 67 -15.41 0.30 12.76
N VAL A 68 -14.31 0.96 12.50
CA VAL A 68 -13.43 1.51 13.53
C VAL A 68 -13.07 2.93 13.16
N ASP A 69 -13.31 3.85 14.08
CA ASP A 69 -12.64 5.14 14.11
C ASP A 69 -11.57 5.07 15.22
N GLY A 70 -10.30 5.28 14.88
CA GLY A 70 -9.20 5.27 15.84
C GLY A 70 -8.10 4.25 15.56
N MET A 71 -7.68 3.48 16.58
CA MET A 71 -6.42 2.71 16.53
C MET A 71 -6.61 1.21 16.71
N VAL A 72 -5.95 0.42 15.84
CA VAL A 72 -6.05 -1.04 15.83
C VAL A 72 -4.68 -1.70 15.93
N PHE A 73 -4.48 -2.49 16.99
CA PHE A 73 -3.20 -3.13 17.31
C PHE A 73 -3.29 -4.66 17.40
N LYS A 74 -2.37 -5.35 16.72
CA LYS A 74 -2.10 -6.80 16.92
C LYS A 74 -3.32 -7.70 16.74
N SER A 75 -4.18 -7.39 15.78
CA SER A 75 -5.48 -8.01 15.59
C SER A 75 -5.62 -8.67 14.22
N TRP A 76 -6.56 -9.59 14.14
CA TRP A 76 -6.96 -10.26 12.90
C TRP A 76 -8.29 -9.66 12.45
N LEU A 77 -8.32 -9.00 11.29
CA LEU A 77 -9.55 -8.42 10.76
C LEU A 77 -9.91 -9.02 9.40
N LEU A 78 -11.18 -9.41 9.28
CA LEU A 78 -11.78 -9.79 8.02
C LEU A 78 -12.76 -8.71 7.59
N ARG A 79 -12.49 -8.06 6.45
CA ARG A 79 -13.27 -6.96 5.86
C ARG A 79 -13.48 -5.77 6.82
N PRO A 80 -12.43 -5.22 7.44
CA PRO A 80 -12.56 -4.01 8.24
C PRO A 80 -12.77 -2.77 7.36
N VAL A 81 -13.45 -1.79 7.94
CA VAL A 81 -13.36 -0.38 7.57
C VAL A 81 -12.72 0.32 8.77
N VAL A 82 -11.58 0.97 8.55
CA VAL A 82 -10.86 1.71 9.59
C VAL A 82 -10.59 3.11 9.10
N ASP A 83 -11.08 4.09 9.83
CA ASP A 83 -10.57 5.45 9.78
C ASP A 83 -9.51 5.59 10.89
N GLY A 84 -8.26 5.83 10.52
CA GLY A 84 -7.14 5.94 11.44
C GLY A 84 -6.04 4.89 11.28
N MET A 85 -5.50 4.42 12.42
CA MET A 85 -4.16 3.80 12.46
C MET A 85 -4.24 2.29 12.66
N VAL A 86 -3.62 1.52 11.76
CA VAL A 86 -3.61 0.05 11.85
C VAL A 86 -2.17 -0.50 11.94
N TYR A 87 -1.88 -1.22 13.04
CA TYR A 87 -0.51 -1.64 13.40
C TYR A 87 -0.40 -3.16 13.67
N LYS A 88 0.58 -3.81 13.01
CA LYS A 88 0.93 -5.24 13.16
C LYS A 88 -0.25 -6.19 13.03
N TYR A 89 -0.70 -6.44 11.80
CA TYR A 89 -1.92 -7.21 11.57
C TYR A 89 -1.82 -8.21 10.42
N TRP A 90 -2.86 -9.04 10.36
CA TRP A 90 -3.27 -9.78 9.17
C TRP A 90 -4.66 -9.30 8.74
N LEU A 91 -4.76 -8.78 7.51
CA LEU A 91 -6.01 -8.28 6.94
C LEU A 91 -6.41 -9.00 5.68
N LEU A 92 -7.71 -9.26 5.58
CA LEU A 92 -8.34 -9.72 4.36
C LEU A 92 -9.40 -8.71 3.93
N ARG A 93 -9.18 -8.07 2.78
CA ARG A 93 -10.01 -7.02 2.17
C ARG A 93 -10.28 -5.81 3.08
N PRO A 94 -9.24 -5.16 3.63
CA PRO A 94 -9.43 -3.95 4.42
C PRO A 94 -9.67 -2.72 3.55
N VAL A 95 -10.44 -1.79 4.09
CA VAL A 95 -10.47 -0.38 3.69
C VAL A 95 -9.89 0.40 4.86
N VAL A 96 -8.83 1.18 4.60
CA VAL A 96 -8.16 1.99 5.62
C VAL A 96 -7.98 3.40 5.09
N GLU A 97 -8.43 4.37 5.87
CA GLU A 97 -8.09 5.78 5.71
C GLU A 97 -7.00 6.10 6.76
N ASP A 98 -6.03 6.94 6.43
CA ASP A 98 -4.83 7.34 7.19
C ASP A 98 -3.58 6.44 7.10
N MET A 99 -3.40 5.45 7.98
CA MET A 99 -2.08 4.77 8.10
C MET A 99 -2.13 3.27 8.36
N VAL A 100 -1.28 2.58 7.61
CA VAL A 100 -1.03 1.15 7.70
C VAL A 100 0.45 0.87 7.99
N TYR A 101 0.76 0.24 9.13
CA TYR A 101 2.14 0.01 9.59
C TYR A 101 2.47 -1.45 9.98
N LYS A 102 3.48 -2.03 9.32
CA LYS A 102 3.99 -3.41 9.54
C LYS A 102 2.94 -4.50 9.37
N CYS A 103 2.48 -4.67 8.14
CA CYS A 103 1.21 -5.34 7.89
C CYS A 103 1.30 -6.40 6.82
N TRP A 104 0.44 -7.41 6.93
CA TRP A 104 0.18 -8.36 5.86
C TRP A 104 -1.27 -8.22 5.42
N SER A 105 -1.52 -7.94 4.14
CA SER A 105 -2.87 -7.73 3.63
C SER A 105 -3.12 -8.41 2.28
N LEU A 106 -4.29 -9.02 2.17
CA LEU A 106 -4.83 -9.51 0.90
C LEU A 106 -5.93 -8.56 0.44
N ARG A 107 -5.74 -7.91 -0.71
CA ARG A 107 -6.65 -6.95 -1.32
C ARG A 107 -6.99 -5.72 -0.47
N PRO A 108 -5.99 -4.99 0.07
CA PRO A 108 -6.28 -3.73 0.75
C PRO A 108 -6.64 -2.61 -0.24
N VAL A 109 -7.51 -1.73 0.21
CA VAL A 109 -7.70 -0.38 -0.32
C VAL A 109 -7.23 0.56 0.78
N VAL A 110 -6.28 1.43 0.47
CA VAL A 110 -5.72 2.39 1.43
C VAL A 110 -5.74 3.77 0.81
N ASP A 111 -6.30 4.74 1.53
CA ASP A 111 -6.10 6.16 1.27
C ASP A 111 -5.19 6.70 2.40
N GLY A 112 -3.98 7.13 2.05
CA GLY A 112 -2.98 7.62 2.99
C GLY A 112 -1.62 6.90 2.91
N MET A 113 -1.09 6.47 4.06
CA MET A 113 0.30 6.00 4.19
C MET A 113 0.42 4.50 4.48
N VAL A 114 1.21 3.80 3.67
CA VAL A 114 1.57 2.37 3.84
C VAL A 114 3.06 2.24 4.16
N TYR A 115 3.40 1.70 5.33
CA TYR A 115 4.80 1.57 5.77
C TYR A 115 5.18 0.15 6.22
N LYS A 116 6.23 -0.41 5.59
CA LYS A 116 6.78 -1.75 5.88
C LYS A 116 5.73 -2.87 5.76
N CYS A 117 4.96 -2.85 4.68
CA CYS A 117 3.85 -3.77 4.48
C CYS A 117 4.14 -4.77 3.37
N TRP A 118 3.50 -5.93 3.47
CA TRP A 118 3.38 -6.90 2.40
C TRP A 118 1.93 -6.97 1.96
N SER A 119 1.67 -6.80 0.67
CA SER A 119 0.31 -6.97 0.17
C SER A 119 0.22 -7.61 -1.20
N LEU A 120 -0.89 -8.33 -1.35
CA LEU A 120 -1.30 -8.95 -2.60
C LEU A 120 -2.54 -8.24 -3.14
N ARG A 121 -2.44 -7.68 -4.35
CA ARG A 121 -3.49 -6.95 -5.07
C ARG A 121 -4.01 -5.73 -4.31
N SER A 122 -3.17 -4.75 -4.04
CA SER A 122 -3.58 -3.52 -3.35
C SER A 122 -3.94 -2.39 -4.31
N VAL A 123 -4.81 -1.51 -3.83
CA VAL A 123 -4.99 -0.15 -4.36
C VAL A 123 -4.55 0.80 -3.25
N VAL A 124 -3.68 1.75 -3.57
CA VAL A 124 -3.21 2.78 -2.64
C VAL A 124 -3.33 4.12 -3.31
N ASP A 125 -4.04 5.05 -2.67
CA ASP A 125 -3.93 6.47 -2.93
C ASP A 125 -3.04 7.07 -1.83
N GLY A 126 -1.95 7.76 -2.19
CA GLY A 126 -1.02 8.37 -1.25
C GLY A 126 0.39 7.79 -1.30
N MET A 127 0.94 7.42 -0.13
CA MET A 127 2.38 7.13 0.02
C MET A 127 2.69 5.71 0.45
N VAL A 128 3.64 5.07 -0.24
CA VAL A 128 4.09 3.71 0.01
C VAL A 128 5.58 3.66 0.32
N PHE A 129 5.93 3.16 1.50
CA PHE A 129 7.30 3.10 2.00
C PHE A 129 7.74 1.69 2.38
N LYS A 130 8.92 1.29 1.88
CA LYS A 130 9.63 0.06 2.30
C LYS A 130 8.74 -1.19 2.23
N SER A 131 7.92 -1.30 1.20
CA SER A 131 6.91 -2.34 1.08
C SER A 131 7.27 -3.37 0.01
N TRP A 132 6.58 -4.51 0.11
CA TRP A 132 6.63 -5.61 -0.85
C TRP A 132 5.24 -5.83 -1.39
N LEU A 133 5.08 -5.64 -2.70
CA LEU A 133 3.77 -5.45 -3.31
C LEU A 133 3.66 -6.28 -4.59
N LEU A 134 2.56 -7.02 -4.70
CA LEU A 134 2.25 -7.82 -5.88
C LEU A 134 0.95 -7.34 -6.53
N ARG A 135 1.02 -6.94 -7.80
CA ARG A 135 -0.11 -6.44 -8.62
C ARG A 135 -0.81 -5.26 -7.97
N THR A 136 -0.12 -4.14 -7.86
CA THR A 136 -0.60 -3.01 -7.08
C THR A 136 -0.88 -1.81 -7.95
N VAL A 137 -1.96 -1.10 -7.67
CA VAL A 137 -2.21 0.22 -8.23
C VAL A 137 -1.83 1.24 -7.17
N VAL A 138 -1.02 2.21 -7.53
CA VAL A 138 -0.64 3.32 -6.65
C VAL A 138 -0.88 4.62 -7.39
N ASP A 139 -1.64 5.51 -6.78
CA ASP A 139 -1.65 6.93 -7.13
C ASP A 139 -0.85 7.67 -6.04
N GLY A 140 0.23 8.36 -6.42
CA GLY A 140 1.07 9.11 -5.50
C GLY A 140 2.56 8.69 -5.49
N MET A 141 3.11 8.38 -4.30
CA MET A 141 4.56 8.19 -4.13
C MET A 141 4.95 6.80 -3.62
N VAL A 142 5.95 6.18 -4.24
CA VAL A 142 6.56 4.94 -3.74
C VAL A 142 8.04 5.10 -3.48
N HIS A 143 8.48 4.69 -2.30
CA HIS A 143 9.85 4.84 -1.85
C HIS A 143 10.43 3.55 -1.26
N LYS A 144 11.59 3.12 -1.80
CA LYS A 144 12.36 1.96 -1.32
C LYS A 144 11.56 0.66 -1.30
N SER A 145 10.76 0.42 -2.33
CA SER A 145 9.84 -0.73 -2.37
C SER A 145 10.19 -1.72 -3.48
N TRP A 146 9.76 -2.96 -3.28
CA TRP A 146 9.85 -4.04 -4.24
C TRP A 146 8.47 -4.34 -4.80
N LEU A 147 8.28 -4.13 -6.09
CA LEU A 147 6.98 -4.28 -6.73
C LEU A 147 7.05 -5.27 -7.90
N LEU A 148 6.06 -6.15 -7.98
CA LEU A 148 5.84 -7.04 -9.11
C LEU A 148 4.53 -6.67 -9.81
N ARG A 149 4.62 -6.24 -11.07
CA ARG A 149 3.51 -5.75 -11.89
C ARG A 149 2.72 -4.60 -11.26
N PRO A 150 3.37 -3.53 -10.78
CA PRO A 150 2.63 -2.36 -10.34
C PRO A 150 2.12 -1.52 -11.53
N VAL A 151 1.05 -0.80 -11.30
CA VAL A 151 0.63 0.38 -12.07
C VAL A 151 0.78 1.56 -11.13
N VAL A 152 1.55 2.57 -11.53
CA VAL A 152 1.83 3.73 -10.69
C VAL A 152 1.53 4.99 -11.50
N ASP A 153 0.68 5.84 -10.96
CA ASP A 153 0.58 7.24 -11.35
C ASP A 153 1.32 8.06 -10.29
N GLY A 154 2.35 8.81 -10.69
CA GLY A 154 3.13 9.66 -9.79
C GLY A 154 4.62 9.31 -9.74
N THR A 155 5.19 9.16 -8.53
CA THR A 155 6.65 9.15 -8.35
C THR A 155 7.20 7.88 -7.69
N MET A 156 8.30 7.38 -8.25
CA MET A 156 9.01 6.18 -7.82
C MET A 156 10.44 6.52 -7.42
N TYR A 157 10.87 6.16 -6.21
CA TYR A 157 12.22 6.42 -5.71
C TYR A 157 12.89 5.18 -5.10
N LYS A 158 14.07 4.81 -5.63
CA LYS A 158 14.87 3.67 -5.14
C LYS A 158 14.10 2.35 -5.10
N CYS A 159 13.34 2.08 -6.15
CA CYS A 159 12.50 0.88 -6.24
C CYS A 159 13.14 -0.22 -7.08
N TRP A 160 12.74 -1.46 -6.81
CA TRP A 160 13.05 -2.63 -7.63
C TRP A 160 11.76 -3.14 -8.24
N LEU A 161 11.66 -3.09 -9.57
CA LEU A 161 10.40 -3.32 -10.27
C LEU A 161 10.53 -4.40 -11.34
N LEU A 162 9.57 -5.31 -11.38
CA LEU A 162 9.38 -6.26 -12.47
C LEU A 162 8.06 -5.99 -13.17
N ARG A 163 8.12 -5.63 -14.45
CA ARG A 163 7.00 -5.27 -15.32
C ARG A 163 6.11 -4.14 -14.78
N PRO A 164 6.68 -3.00 -14.34
CA PRO A 164 5.87 -1.85 -13.95
C PRO A 164 5.27 -1.15 -15.18
N ALA A 165 4.08 -0.57 -15.01
CA ALA A 165 3.58 0.52 -15.82
C ALA A 165 3.62 1.78 -14.94
N VAL A 166 4.27 2.84 -15.40
CA VAL A 166 4.39 4.09 -14.66
C VAL A 166 3.99 5.25 -15.55
N ASP A 167 3.10 6.10 -15.06
CA ASP A 167 2.88 7.45 -15.55
C ASP A 167 3.52 8.41 -14.53
N GLY A 168 4.50 9.21 -14.95
CA GLY A 168 5.20 10.16 -14.09
C GLY A 168 6.71 9.92 -13.99
N MET A 169 7.25 9.93 -12.76
CA MET A 169 8.71 10.03 -12.53
C MET A 169 9.31 8.80 -11.87
N VAL A 170 10.42 8.31 -12.43
CA VAL A 170 11.15 7.14 -11.95
C VAL A 170 12.60 7.50 -11.65
N TYR A 171 13.00 7.39 -10.38
CA TYR A 171 14.30 7.87 -9.88
C TYR A 171 15.11 6.79 -9.15
N LYS A 172 16.36 6.60 -9.58
CA LYS A 172 17.34 5.68 -8.94
C LYS A 172 16.81 4.26 -8.74
N SER A 173 16.11 3.72 -9.73
CA SER A 173 15.48 2.40 -9.63
C SER A 173 16.06 1.40 -10.62
N CYS A 174 15.85 0.13 -10.30
CA CYS A 174 16.17 -1.02 -11.14
C CYS A 174 14.87 -1.58 -11.72
N LEU A 175 14.79 -1.66 -13.04
CA LEU A 175 13.57 -1.99 -13.77
C LEU A 175 13.79 -3.17 -14.70
N LEU A 176 12.88 -4.13 -14.69
CA LEU A 176 12.84 -5.21 -15.67
C LEU A 176 11.55 -5.12 -16.48
N SER A 177 11.67 -4.86 -17.77
CA SER A 177 10.57 -4.64 -18.72
C SER A 177 9.55 -3.59 -18.28
N PRO A 178 9.97 -2.36 -17.92
CA PRO A 178 9.04 -1.28 -17.59
C PRO A 178 8.39 -0.67 -18.83
N VAL A 179 7.17 -0.17 -18.65
CA VAL A 179 6.54 0.84 -19.53
C VAL A 179 6.46 2.12 -18.72
N VAL A 180 7.05 3.20 -19.22
CA VAL A 180 7.06 4.50 -18.54
C VAL A 180 6.57 5.57 -19.50
N ASP A 181 5.56 6.31 -19.11
CA ASP A 181 5.22 7.61 -19.68
C ASP A 181 5.75 8.68 -18.71
N GLY A 182 6.67 9.54 -19.16
CA GLY A 182 7.29 10.58 -18.33
C GLY A 182 8.81 10.48 -18.22
N ILE A 183 9.35 10.51 -16.99
CA ILE A 183 10.79 10.78 -16.75
C ILE A 183 11.48 9.61 -16.05
N VAL A 184 12.57 9.12 -16.65
CA VAL A 184 13.44 8.09 -16.08
C VAL A 184 14.83 8.67 -15.77
N TYR A 185 15.17 8.77 -14.49
CA TYR A 185 16.41 9.40 -14.02
C TYR A 185 17.30 8.44 -13.21
N LYS A 186 18.57 8.30 -13.63
CA LYS A 186 19.57 7.46 -12.95
C LYS A 186 19.12 6.01 -12.72
N CYS A 187 18.49 5.42 -13.72
CA CYS A 187 17.96 4.07 -13.60
C CYS A 187 18.82 3.05 -14.34
N TRP A 188 18.73 1.80 -13.89
CA TRP A 188 19.15 0.65 -14.68
C TRP A 188 17.91 -0.09 -15.15
N SER A 189 17.81 -0.37 -16.45
CA SER A 189 16.64 -1.06 -16.98
C SER A 189 16.95 -2.03 -18.11
N LEU A 190 16.31 -3.18 -18.07
CA LEU A 190 16.31 -4.17 -19.13
C LEU A 190 14.98 -4.13 -19.88
N ARG A 191 15.01 -3.95 -21.20
CA ARG A 191 13.86 -3.85 -22.12
C ARG A 191 12.81 -2.80 -21.71
N PRO A 192 13.22 -1.55 -21.38
CA PRO A 192 12.24 -0.50 -21.12
C PRO A 192 11.56 -0.04 -22.40
N VAL A 193 10.29 0.34 -22.28
CA VAL A 193 9.58 1.20 -23.23
C VAL A 193 9.35 2.52 -22.50
N VAL A 194 9.84 3.62 -23.05
CA VAL A 194 9.71 4.95 -22.47
C VAL A 194 9.13 5.90 -23.50
N ASP A 195 8.06 6.58 -23.13
CA ASP A 195 7.61 7.81 -23.79
C ASP A 195 8.01 8.98 -22.87
N GLY A 196 8.82 9.91 -23.37
CA GLY A 196 9.31 11.06 -22.61
C GLY A 196 10.84 11.13 -22.46
N MET A 197 11.34 11.36 -21.25
CA MET A 197 12.76 11.70 -21.03
C MET A 197 13.52 10.62 -20.25
N VAL A 198 14.68 10.21 -20.77
CA VAL A 198 15.63 9.34 -20.09
C VAL A 198 16.94 10.07 -19.83
N TYR A 199 17.34 10.16 -18.56
CA TYR A 199 18.50 10.92 -18.12
C TYR A 199 19.46 10.11 -17.25
N LYS A 200 20.75 10.09 -17.61
CA LYS A 200 21.83 9.42 -16.85
C LYS A 200 21.53 7.95 -16.51
N SER A 201 20.92 7.23 -17.45
CA SER A 201 20.46 5.86 -17.22
C SER A 201 21.25 4.85 -18.06
N CYS A 202 21.26 3.60 -17.59
CA CYS A 202 21.85 2.46 -18.29
C CYS A 202 20.73 1.54 -18.78
N LEU A 203 20.63 1.36 -20.09
CA LEU A 203 19.51 0.66 -20.71
C LEU A 203 19.99 -0.51 -21.56
N LEU A 204 19.35 -1.67 -21.43
CA LEU A 204 19.57 -2.81 -22.33
C LEU A 204 18.32 -3.01 -23.19
N SER A 205 18.48 -2.93 -24.50
CA SER A 205 17.42 -3.00 -25.51
C SER A 205 16.21 -2.09 -25.21
N PRO A 206 16.40 -0.78 -24.99
CA PRO A 206 15.30 0.15 -24.81
C PRO A 206 14.58 0.47 -26.11
N VAL A 207 13.29 0.81 -25.99
CA VAL A 207 12.53 1.59 -26.96
C VAL A 207 12.21 2.92 -26.30
N VAL A 208 12.63 4.03 -26.89
CA VAL A 208 12.38 5.38 -26.36
C VAL A 208 11.76 6.22 -27.45
N ASP A 209 10.62 6.84 -27.15
CA ASP A 209 10.09 7.98 -27.88
C ASP A 209 10.35 9.23 -27.01
N GLY A 210 11.10 10.20 -27.53
CA GLY A 210 11.46 11.43 -26.82
C GLY A 210 12.96 11.66 -26.67
N ILE A 211 13.43 11.98 -25.44
CA ILE A 211 14.77 12.53 -25.21
C ILE A 211 15.64 11.58 -24.40
N VAL A 212 16.82 11.24 -24.92
CA VAL A 212 17.85 10.45 -24.23
C VAL A 212 19.08 11.31 -23.96
N TYR A 213 19.40 11.56 -22.69
CA TYR A 213 20.50 12.43 -22.29
C TYR A 213 21.50 11.75 -21.33
N LYS A 214 22.79 11.74 -21.70
CA LYS A 214 23.89 11.15 -20.91
C LYS A 214 23.64 9.69 -20.52
N CYS A 215 23.07 8.91 -21.44
CA CYS A 215 22.74 7.51 -21.18
C CYS A 215 23.76 6.58 -21.83
N TRP A 216 23.88 5.38 -21.25
CA TRP A 216 24.54 4.25 -21.91
C TRP A 216 23.44 3.28 -22.35
N SER A 217 23.46 2.85 -23.61
CA SER A 217 22.51 1.86 -24.07
C SER A 217 23.07 0.85 -25.06
N LEU A 218 22.59 -0.39 -24.94
CA LEU A 218 22.90 -1.48 -25.85
C LEU A 218 21.65 -1.88 -26.64
N ARG A 219 21.74 -1.85 -27.96
CA ARG A 219 20.65 -2.10 -28.92
C ARG A 219 19.42 -1.21 -28.69
N PRO A 220 19.58 0.11 -28.53
CA PRO A 220 18.43 1.00 -28.39
C PRO A 220 17.69 1.18 -29.72
N VAL A 221 16.38 1.37 -29.62
CA VAL A 221 15.54 2.01 -30.64
C VAL A 221 15.10 3.34 -30.05
N VAL A 222 15.44 4.45 -30.70
CA VAL A 222 15.07 5.79 -30.25
C VAL A 222 14.40 6.52 -31.39
N ASP A 223 13.22 7.07 -31.13
CA ASP A 223 12.61 8.12 -31.92
C ASP A 223 12.72 9.43 -31.13
N GLY A 224 13.37 10.45 -31.69
CA GLY A 224 13.55 11.74 -31.03
C GLY A 224 15.02 12.17 -30.87
N MET A 225 15.38 12.73 -29.72
CA MET A 225 16.68 13.40 -29.55
C MET A 225 17.61 12.64 -28.63
N VAL A 226 18.84 12.40 -29.08
CA VAL A 226 19.91 11.80 -28.29
C VAL A 226 21.00 12.84 -28.04
N TYR A 227 21.40 13.00 -26.78
CA TYR A 227 22.44 13.96 -26.36
C TYR A 227 23.49 13.30 -25.48
N LYS A 228 24.78 13.45 -25.84
CA LYS A 228 25.94 13.03 -25.03
C LYS A 228 25.83 11.59 -24.53
N SER A 229 25.27 10.70 -25.35
CA SER A 229 24.95 9.33 -24.96
C SER A 229 25.81 8.33 -25.72
N SER A 230 26.16 7.23 -25.06
CA SER A 230 26.91 6.14 -25.67
C SER A 230 25.94 5.03 -26.08
N LEU A 231 25.77 4.84 -27.39
CA LEU A 231 24.87 3.83 -27.93
C LEU A 231 25.67 2.73 -28.64
N LEU A 232 25.36 1.46 -28.39
CA LEU A 232 25.95 0.33 -29.09
C LEU A 232 24.90 -0.40 -29.92
N ARG A 233 25.11 -0.49 -31.24
CA ARG A 233 24.14 -1.02 -32.22
C ARG A 233 22.77 -0.31 -32.17
N PRO A 234 22.71 1.03 -32.24
CA PRO A 234 21.46 1.76 -32.20
C PRO A 234 20.66 1.68 -33.51
N VAL A 235 19.35 1.84 -33.38
CA VAL A 235 18.47 2.37 -34.42
C VAL A 235 17.95 3.69 -33.86
N VAL A 236 18.27 4.81 -34.53
CA VAL A 236 17.81 6.14 -34.12
C VAL A 236 17.14 6.79 -35.30
N ASP A 237 15.90 7.22 -35.10
CA ASP A 237 15.20 8.16 -35.96
C ASP A 237 15.15 9.50 -35.21
N GLY A 238 15.71 10.55 -35.79
CA GLY A 238 15.88 11.86 -35.14
C GLY A 238 17.33 12.30 -34.94
N MET A 239 17.54 13.25 -34.03
CA MET A 239 18.79 14.03 -33.95
C MET A 239 19.73 13.49 -32.88
N VAL A 240 21.01 13.30 -33.23
CA VAL A 240 22.06 12.83 -32.31
C VAL A 240 23.13 13.92 -32.13
N TYR A 241 23.39 14.30 -30.88
CA TYR A 241 24.32 15.35 -30.45
C TYR A 241 25.28 14.89 -29.35
#